data_AF-A0A952EBG5-F1
#
_entry.id   AF-A0A952EBG5-F1
#
_cell.length_a   1.000
_cell.length_b   1.000
_cell.length_c   1.000
_cell.angle_alpha   90.00
_cell.angle_beta   90.00
_cell.angle_gamma   90.00
#
_symmetry.space_group_name_H-M   'P 1'
#
loop_
_entity.id
_entity.type
_entity.pdbx_description
1 polymer ?
#
loop_
_entity_poly.entity_id
_entity_poly.type
_entity_poly.pdbx_seq_one_letter_code
_entity_poly.pdbx_strand_id
1 'polypeptide(L)'
;MDIDDRGQTIVAWLKRIEESPFTVVDFFEKTAAVPFSRPQYYRYLKKAHEGGEQALCYRKHTGENRKLSAEAEAFIAGCVGRDPHVSPLWLREMLAEKYECALSPSG
;
A
#
# COMPACT_ATOMS: atom_id res chain seq x y z
N MET A 1 15.56 4.19 1.99
CA MET A 1 14.17 4.22 2.52
C MET A 1 13.42 5.14 1.59
N ASP A 2 12.77 4.59 0.54
CA ASP A 2 12.01 5.42 -0.40
C ASP A 2 10.72 5.87 0.27
N ILE A 3 10.67 7.17 0.55
CA ILE A 3 9.49 7.80 1.12
C ILE A 3 8.50 7.97 -0.02
N ASP A 4 7.36 7.28 0.04
CA ASP A 4 6.30 7.34 -0.98
C ASP A 4 5.83 8.80 -1.23
N ASP A 5 5.73 9.18 -2.50
CA ASP A 5 5.45 10.56 -2.97
C ASP A 5 4.15 11.14 -2.36
N ARG A 6 3.15 10.27 -2.17
CA ARG A 6 1.89 10.61 -1.52
C ARG A 6 2.06 10.90 -0.03
N GLY A 7 2.86 10.10 0.68
CA GLY A 7 3.13 10.30 2.11
C GLY A 7 3.82 11.63 2.37
N GLN A 8 4.83 11.95 1.56
CA GLN A 8 5.52 13.25 1.60
C GLN A 8 4.56 14.41 1.35
N THR A 9 3.69 14.26 0.34
CA THR A 9 2.67 15.26 0.02
C THR A 9 1.75 15.52 1.21
N ILE A 10 1.26 14.46 1.87
CA ILE A 10 0.39 14.60 3.04
C ILE A 10 1.13 15.32 4.18
N VAL A 11 2.37 14.94 4.48
CA VAL A 11 3.19 15.58 5.53
C VAL A 11 3.41 17.07 5.23
N ALA A 12 3.75 17.41 3.99
CA ALA A 12 3.93 18.80 3.56
C ALA A 12 2.65 19.63 3.73
N TRP A 13 1.50 19.05 3.39
CA TRP A 13 0.21 19.71 3.60
C TRP A 13 -0.16 19.86 5.07
N LEU A 14 0.14 18.87 5.93
CA LEU A 14 -0.08 18.99 7.37
C LEU A 14 0.71 20.17 7.95
N LYS A 15 2.01 20.26 7.64
CA LYS A 15 2.86 21.39 8.07
C LYS A 15 2.32 22.72 7.59
N ARG A 16 1.94 22.81 6.32
CA ARG A 16 1.39 24.03 5.72
C ARG A 16 0.06 24.48 6.36
N ILE A 17 -0.76 23.54 6.85
CA ILE A 17 -1.99 23.84 7.58
C ILE A 17 -1.67 24.32 9.00
N GLU A 18 -0.70 23.70 9.68
CA GLU A 18 -0.27 24.09 11.04
C GLU A 18 0.43 25.45 11.09
N GLU A 19 1.27 25.75 10.10
CA GLU A 19 2.00 27.03 9.98
C GLU A 19 1.11 28.17 9.47
N SER A 20 -0.07 27.85 8.97
CA SER A 20 -0.99 28.84 8.44
C SER A 20 -1.65 29.65 9.57
N PRO A 21 -1.82 30.97 9.40
CA PRO A 21 -2.54 31.80 10.36
C PRO A 21 -4.06 31.57 10.36
N PHE A 22 -4.58 30.78 9.42
CA PHE A 22 -6.01 30.47 9.30
C PHE A 22 -6.43 29.29 10.16
N THR A 23 -7.70 29.28 10.57
CA THR A 23 -8.29 28.07 11.15
C THR A 23 -8.31 26.94 10.13
N VAL A 24 -8.34 25.68 10.58
CA VAL A 24 -8.44 24.52 9.68
C VAL A 24 -9.69 24.62 8.79
N VAL A 25 -10.79 25.19 9.29
CA VAL A 25 -12.01 25.38 8.49
C VAL A 25 -11.74 26.39 7.37
N ASP A 26 -11.25 27.58 7.71
CA ASP A 26 -10.97 28.65 6.75
C ASP A 26 -9.91 28.23 5.72
N PHE A 27 -8.92 27.45 6.14
CA PHE A 27 -7.87 26.97 5.25
C PHE A 27 -8.44 26.11 4.12
N PHE A 28 -9.33 25.17 4.46
CA PHE A 28 -9.96 24.28 3.48
C PHE A 28 -10.99 24.98 2.60
N GLU A 29 -11.62 26.05 3.11
CA GLU A 29 -12.55 26.86 2.30
C GLU A 29 -11.80 27.79 1.33
N LYS A 30 -10.66 28.36 1.76
CA LYS A 30 -9.86 29.28 0.95
C LYS A 30 -8.90 28.57 -0.01
N THR A 31 -8.52 27.33 0.29
CA THR A 31 -7.54 26.57 -0.49
C THR A 31 -8.22 25.44 -1.25
N ALA A 32 -8.53 25.67 -2.53
CA ALA A 32 -9.15 24.66 -3.39
C ALA A 32 -8.23 23.48 -3.76
N ALA A 33 -6.92 23.60 -3.52
CA ALA A 33 -5.91 22.63 -3.99
C ALA A 33 -5.55 21.53 -2.98
N VAL A 34 -6.22 21.45 -1.82
CA VAL A 34 -5.89 20.43 -0.81
C VAL A 34 -6.28 19.04 -1.34
N PRO A 35 -5.34 18.08 -1.43
CA PRO A 35 -5.58 16.77 -2.07
C PRO A 35 -6.35 15.78 -1.19
N PHE A 36 -6.91 16.25 -0.08
CA PHE A 36 -7.70 15.47 0.87
C PHE A 36 -8.75 16.35 1.54
N SER A 37 -9.71 15.71 2.19
CA SER A 37 -10.81 16.34 2.91
C SER A 37 -10.45 16.66 4.37
N ARG A 38 -11.21 17.56 5.00
CA ARG A 38 -11.04 17.93 6.41
C ARG A 38 -11.14 16.74 7.39
N PRO A 39 -12.03 15.74 7.20
CA PRO A 39 -11.99 14.53 8.03
C PRO A 39 -10.71 13.71 7.84
N GLN A 40 -10.15 13.67 6.63
CA GLN A 40 -8.88 12.98 6.37
C GLN A 40 -7.71 13.71 7.05
N TYR A 41 -7.72 15.03 7.08
CA TYR A 41 -6.75 15.82 7.85
C TYR A 41 -6.63 15.35 9.30
N TYR A 42 -7.74 15.29 10.05
CA TYR A 42 -7.68 14.86 11.45
C TYR A 42 -7.22 13.41 11.62
N ARG A 43 -7.54 12.53 10.67
CA ARG A 43 -7.02 11.15 10.68
C ARG A 43 -5.52 11.11 10.43
N TYR A 44 -5.01 11.92 9.51
CA TYR A 44 -3.58 12.01 9.24
C TYR A 44 -2.83 12.64 10.40
N LEU A 45 -3.36 13.70 11.00
CA LEU A 45 -2.82 14.33 12.19
C LEU A 45 -2.72 13.33 13.35
N LYS A 46 -3.79 12.58 13.62
CA LYS A 46 -3.79 11.52 14.63
C LYS A 46 -2.70 10.47 14.35
N LYS A 47 -2.61 9.98 13.11
CA LYS A 47 -1.58 9.00 12.72
C LYS A 47 -0.16 9.54 12.86
N ALA A 48 0.06 10.81 12.51
CA ALA A 48 1.35 11.46 12.66
C ALA A 48 1.74 11.60 14.13
N HIS A 49 0.79 11.92 15.02
CA HIS A 49 1.05 11.95 16.46
C HIS A 49 1.36 10.57 17.03
N GLU A 50 0.68 9.52 16.58
CA GLU A 50 0.85 8.16 17.09
C GLU A 50 2.13 7.47 16.58
N GLY A 51 2.57 7.74 15.36
CA GLY A 51 3.67 7.01 14.72
C GLY A 51 4.67 7.87 13.94
N GLY A 52 4.65 9.19 14.13
CA GLY A 52 5.50 10.14 13.40
C GLY A 52 5.13 10.28 11.91
N GLU A 53 5.86 11.12 11.19
CA GLU A 53 5.70 11.32 9.74
C GLU A 53 5.84 10.00 8.95
N GLN A 54 6.64 9.06 9.47
CA GLN A 54 6.85 7.74 8.88
C GLN A 54 5.57 6.88 8.86
N ALA A 55 4.63 7.11 9.77
CA ALA A 55 3.35 6.39 9.78
C ALA A 55 2.37 6.86 8.68
N LEU A 56 2.61 8.04 8.11
CA LEU A 56 1.89 8.54 6.94
C LEU A 56 2.50 8.09 5.62
N CYS A 57 3.76 7.69 5.66
CA CYS A 57 4.45 7.13 4.52
C CYS A 57 3.97 5.69 4.31
N TYR A 58 3.67 5.35 3.07
CA TYR A 58 3.30 3.99 2.71
C TYR A 58 4.47 3.08 3.11
N ARG A 59 4.27 2.19 4.09
CA ARG A 59 5.18 1.06 4.24
C ARG A 59 5.03 0.27 2.95
N LYS A 60 6.08 0.22 2.12
CA LYS A 60 6.21 -0.88 1.15
C LYS A 60 5.88 -2.13 1.93
N HIS A 61 4.78 -2.81 1.59
CA HIS A 61 4.42 -4.08 2.20
C HIS A 61 5.66 -4.95 2.07
N THR A 62 6.35 -5.18 3.18
CA THR A 62 7.47 -6.09 3.28
C THR A 62 6.92 -7.50 3.21
N GLY A 63 6.31 -7.88 2.08
CA GLY A 63 5.97 -9.26 1.70
C GLY A 63 5.21 -10.15 2.70
N GLU A 64 4.81 -9.68 3.88
CA GLU A 64 4.29 -10.55 4.96
C GLU A 64 2.85 -11.01 4.71
N ASN A 65 2.18 -10.41 3.72
CA ASN A 65 0.90 -10.90 3.20
C ASN A 65 1.07 -11.68 1.89
N ARG A 66 2.27 -12.20 1.57
CA ARG A 66 2.45 -13.09 0.43
C ARG A 66 1.84 -14.45 0.77
N LYS A 67 0.81 -14.83 0.02
CA LYS A 67 0.27 -16.20 0.06
C LYS A 67 1.24 -17.22 -0.52
N LEU A 68 2.17 -16.76 -1.38
CA LEU A 68 3.15 -17.60 -2.05
C LEU A 68 4.52 -17.50 -1.39
N SER A 69 5.16 -18.65 -1.19
CA SER A 69 6.57 -18.72 -0.84
C SER A 69 7.44 -18.40 -2.08
N ALA A 70 8.71 -18.07 -1.86
CA ALA A 70 9.64 -17.81 -2.96
C ALA A 70 9.82 -19.04 -3.87
N GLU A 71 9.76 -20.23 -3.29
CA GLU A 71 9.84 -21.51 -4.01
C GLU A 71 8.60 -21.76 -4.87
N ALA A 72 7.41 -21.41 -4.35
CA ALA A 72 6.16 -21.46 -5.11
C ALA A 72 6.17 -20.47 -6.30
N GLU A 73 6.67 -19.25 -6.11
CA GLU A 73 6.85 -18.27 -7.20
C GLU A 73 7.81 -18.80 -8.27
N ALA A 74 8.95 -19.38 -7.87
CA ALA A 74 9.93 -19.96 -8.79
C ALA A 74 9.36 -21.16 -9.58
N PHE A 75 8.55 -21.99 -8.94
CA PHE A 75 7.85 -23.10 -9.58
C PHE A 75 6.89 -22.61 -10.67
N ILE A 76 6.05 -21.62 -10.37
CA ILE A 76 5.14 -21.01 -11.35
C ILE A 76 5.92 -20.46 -12.54
N ALA A 77 6.99 -19.71 -12.28
CA ALA A 77 7.83 -19.13 -13.33
C ALA A 77 8.44 -20.21 -14.24
N GLY A 78 8.89 -21.34 -13.67
CA GLY A 78 9.39 -22.48 -14.43
C GLY A 78 8.31 -23.17 -15.28
N CYS A 79 7.10 -23.32 -14.77
CA CYS A 79 5.97 -23.89 -15.51
C CYS A 79 5.55 -23.00 -16.69
N VAL A 80 5.35 -21.70 -16.44
CA VAL A 80 4.96 -20.72 -17.47
C VAL A 80 6.06 -20.53 -18.51
N GLY A 81 7.32 -20.53 -18.08
CA GLY A 81 8.47 -20.43 -18.99
C GLY A 81 8.61 -21.63 -19.93
N ARG A 82 8.15 -22.81 -19.51
CA ARG A 82 8.14 -24.04 -20.32
C ARG A 82 6.90 -24.15 -21.20
N ASP A 83 5.74 -23.80 -20.67
CA ASP A 83 4.46 -23.79 -21.38
C ASP A 83 3.62 -22.57 -20.96
N PRO A 84 3.57 -21.52 -21.80
CA PRO A 84 2.78 -20.32 -21.52
C PRO A 84 1.26 -20.57 -21.45
N HIS A 85 0.78 -21.70 -21.95
CA HIS A 85 -0.64 -22.08 -21.92
C HIS A 85 -1.00 -23.01 -20.76
N VAL A 86 -0.08 -23.20 -19.81
CA VAL A 86 -0.33 -24.00 -18.62
C VAL A 86 -1.61 -23.54 -17.90
N SER A 87 -2.44 -24.51 -17.55
CA SER A 87 -3.73 -24.24 -16.92
C SER A 87 -3.56 -23.59 -15.54
N PRO A 88 -4.20 -22.43 -15.28
CA PRO A 88 -4.20 -21.82 -13.95
C PRO A 88 -4.80 -22.73 -12.86
N LEU A 89 -5.78 -23.56 -13.21
CA LEU A 89 -6.35 -24.53 -12.27
C LEU A 89 -5.30 -25.58 -11.86
N TRP A 90 -4.59 -26.12 -12.86
CA TRP A 90 -3.54 -27.12 -12.63
C TRP A 90 -2.40 -26.54 -11.77
N LEU A 91 -1.97 -25.30 -12.04
CA LEU A 91 -0.96 -24.64 -11.20
C LEU A 91 -1.41 -24.53 -9.75
N ARG A 92 -2.67 -24.16 -9.50
CA ARG A 92 -3.21 -24.04 -8.14
C ARG A 92 -3.25 -25.38 -7.41
N GLU A 93 -3.65 -26.44 -8.09
CA GLU A 93 -3.64 -27.80 -7.53
C GLU A 93 -2.21 -28.25 -7.17
N MET A 94 -1.25 -28.04 -8.08
CA MET A 94 0.15 -28.38 -7.85
C MET A 94 0.79 -27.57 -6.72
N LEU A 95 0.42 -26.30 -6.58
CA LEU A 95 0.90 -25.43 -5.51
C LEU A 95 0.35 -25.84 -4.15
N ALA A 96 -0.93 -26.24 -4.08
CA ALA A 96 -1.53 -26.77 -2.87
C ALA A 96 -0.89 -28.11 -2.46
N GLU A 97 -0.62 -29.00 -3.43
CA GLU A 97 -0.03 -30.32 -3.16
C GLU A 97 1.45 -30.25 -2.78
N LYS A 98 2.26 -29.44 -3.48
CA LYS A 98 3.72 -29.42 -3.30
C LYS A 98 4.23 -28.41 -2.28
N TYR A 99 3.50 -27.31 -2.09
CA TYR A 99 3.95 -26.17 -1.29
C TYR A 99 2.95 -25.77 -0.20
N GLU A 100 1.92 -26.59 0.03
CA GLU A 100 0.82 -26.33 0.99
C GLU A 100 0.18 -24.94 0.80
N CYS A 101 0.24 -24.43 -0.43
CA CYS A 101 -0.14 -23.06 -0.77
C CYS A 101 -1.53 -23.05 -1.42
N ALA A 102 -2.55 -22.70 -0.63
CA ALA A 102 -3.92 -22.58 -1.11
C ALA A 102 -4.17 -21.21 -1.75
N LEU A 103 -4.12 -21.15 -3.08
CA LEU A 103 -4.47 -19.95 -3.85
C LEU A 103 -5.96 -19.89 -4.17
N SER A 104 -6.53 -18.68 -4.03
CA SER A 104 -7.89 -18.37 -4.51
C SER A 104 -7.91 -18.26 -6.04
N PRO A 105 -9.08 -18.39 -6.70
CA PRO A 105 -9.19 -18.18 -8.15
C PRO A 105 -8.70 -16.81 -8.63
N SER A 106 -8.75 -15.80 -7.76
CA SER A 106 -8.30 -14.42 -8.03
C SER A 106 -6.86 -14.12 -7.60
N GLY A 107 -6.13 -15.11 -7.06
CA GLY A 107 -4.83 -14.90 -6.40
C GLY A 107 -3.76 -15.87 -6.86
#